data_AF-A0A6A6SYX6-F1
#
_entry.id   AF-A0A6A6SYX6-F1
#
_cell.length_a   1.000
_cell.length_b   1.000
_cell.length_c   1.000
_cell.angle_alpha   90.00
_cell.angle_beta   90.00
_cell.angle_gamma   90.00
#
_symmetry.space_group_name_H-M   'P 1'
#
loop_
_entity.id
_entity.type
_entity.pdbx_description
1 polymer ?
#
loop_
_entity_poly.entity_id
_entity_poly.type
_entity_poly.pdbx_seq_one_letter_code
_entity_poly.pdbx_strand_id
1 'polypeptide(L)'
;MDNPLFDEAALKSDRTFEQCTPCAQDSQFHNLECGHRIKTPALPEFCGSNCVARPSGVRIDHSPFICPICDEKTIRSKIIHELQRMTENDDHTGSSWWKKHQIAKENVMNCLRHSGQRPCEIVEQLDDPKLQFFQDIAGAEPLVETRECQGTLEDAMSRLDDQKNRVEEQVRVADQTDDFQDNDTRLSGEQSPKAQAMRKKIPRSALKTFKKAGQASQ
;
A
#
# COMPACT_ATOMS: atom_id res chain seq x y z
N MET A 1 14.31 -27.67 -48.15
CA MET A 1 14.47 -27.56 -46.69
C MET A 1 14.74 -26.09 -46.43
N ASP A 2 13.66 -25.35 -46.31
CA ASP A 2 13.68 -23.90 -46.22
C ASP A 2 13.96 -23.50 -44.79
N ASN A 3 15.10 -22.85 -44.61
CA ASN A 3 15.55 -22.31 -43.33
C ASN A 3 14.60 -21.15 -42.99
N PRO A 4 13.91 -21.16 -41.83
CA PRO A 4 13.04 -20.06 -41.47
C PRO A 4 13.89 -18.81 -41.28
N LEU A 5 13.55 -17.78 -42.04
CA LEU A 5 13.87 -16.38 -41.79
C LEU A 5 13.66 -16.12 -40.29
N PHE A 6 14.76 -16.02 -39.54
CA PHE A 6 14.73 -15.30 -38.28
C PHE A 6 14.44 -13.85 -38.64
N ASP A 7 13.25 -13.37 -38.29
CA ASP A 7 12.89 -11.96 -38.36
C ASP A 7 13.87 -11.14 -37.51
N GLU A 8 14.92 -10.62 -38.15
CA GLU A 8 15.84 -9.62 -37.58
C GLU A 8 15.12 -8.31 -37.21
N ALA A 9 13.82 -8.19 -37.50
CA ALA A 9 12.97 -7.07 -37.08
C ALA A 9 12.69 -7.03 -35.56
N ALA A 10 13.00 -8.09 -34.80
CA ALA A 10 12.84 -8.11 -33.34
C ALA A 10 14.06 -7.56 -32.56
N LEU A 11 15.20 -7.30 -33.21
CA LEU A 11 16.33 -6.60 -32.61
C LEU A 11 16.31 -5.13 -33.04
N LYS A 12 15.82 -4.23 -32.18
CA LYS A 12 16.27 -2.83 -32.05
C LYS A 12 15.39 -2.07 -31.05
N SER A 13 15.49 -2.44 -29.78
CA SER A 13 15.66 -1.36 -28.80
C SER A 13 17.15 -1.19 -28.64
N ASP A 14 17.76 -0.42 -29.53
CA ASP A 14 19.18 -0.03 -29.44
C ASP A 14 19.28 1.02 -28.32
N ARG A 15 18.98 0.57 -27.09
CA ARG A 15 19.04 1.40 -25.90
C ARG A 15 20.51 1.67 -25.67
N THR A 16 20.93 2.93 -25.78
CA THR A 16 22.32 3.29 -25.52
C THR A 16 22.57 3.24 -24.01
N PHE A 17 23.82 2.97 -23.63
CA PHE A 17 24.24 2.98 -22.22
C PHE A 17 23.85 4.30 -21.50
N GLU A 18 23.83 5.40 -22.23
CA GLU A 18 23.43 6.73 -21.73
C GLU A 18 21.98 6.75 -21.23
N GLN A 19 21.06 6.00 -21.85
CA GLN A 19 19.66 5.90 -21.40
C GLN A 19 19.51 5.14 -20.08
N CYS A 20 20.52 4.36 -19.66
CA CYS A 20 20.52 3.67 -18.36
C CYS A 20 21.38 4.36 -17.31
N THR A 21 22.08 5.42 -17.70
CA THR A 21 22.91 6.20 -16.78
C THR A 21 22.01 7.13 -15.96
N PRO A 22 22.00 7.02 -14.62
CA PRO A 22 21.13 7.85 -13.79
C PRO A 22 21.30 9.34 -14.06
N CYS A 23 20.19 10.05 -14.20
CA CYS A 23 20.14 11.49 -14.46
C CYS A 23 20.74 11.94 -15.81
N ALA A 24 20.97 11.02 -16.76
CA ALA A 24 21.21 11.42 -18.14
C ALA A 24 19.93 11.96 -18.79
N GLN A 25 20.08 12.80 -19.82
CA GLN A 25 18.96 13.50 -20.46
C GLN A 25 17.86 12.56 -20.97
N ASP A 26 18.26 11.39 -21.47
CA ASP A 26 17.34 10.38 -22.01
C ASP A 26 17.20 9.16 -21.09
N SER A 27 17.57 9.30 -19.81
CA SER A 27 17.41 8.21 -18.85
C SER A 27 16.09 8.28 -18.09
N GLN A 28 15.52 7.10 -17.85
CA GLN A 28 14.40 6.90 -16.92
C GLN A 28 14.87 6.76 -15.47
N PHE A 29 16.18 6.61 -15.25
CA PHE A 29 16.74 6.37 -13.92
C PHE A 29 17.18 7.67 -13.28
N HIS A 30 16.87 7.85 -12.00
CA HIS A 30 17.29 9.01 -11.23
C HIS A 30 17.77 8.60 -9.85
N ASN A 31 18.89 9.19 -9.42
CA ASN A 31 19.37 9.07 -8.04
C ASN A 31 18.85 10.25 -7.23
N LEU A 32 18.10 9.97 -6.16
CA LEU A 32 17.49 10.99 -5.30
C LEU A 32 18.41 11.36 -4.13
N GLU A 33 18.26 12.57 -3.61
CA GLU A 33 19.03 13.09 -2.45
C GLU A 33 18.89 12.23 -1.19
N CYS A 34 17.80 11.47 -1.08
CA CYS A 34 17.60 10.50 0.00
C CYS A 34 18.47 9.22 -0.12
N GLY A 35 19.28 9.10 -1.18
CA GLY A 35 20.15 7.96 -1.42
C GLY A 35 19.50 6.81 -2.16
N HIS A 36 18.21 6.88 -2.53
CA HIS A 36 17.54 5.84 -3.31
C HIS A 36 17.59 6.13 -4.82
N ARG A 37 17.65 5.05 -5.62
CA ARG A 37 17.47 5.12 -7.07
C ARG A 37 16.03 4.80 -7.40
N ILE A 38 15.50 5.54 -8.36
CA ILE A 38 14.16 5.36 -8.89
C ILE A 38 14.19 5.22 -10.41
N LYS A 39 13.11 4.67 -10.96
CA LYS A 39 12.82 4.61 -12.39
C LYS A 39 11.46 5.26 -12.65
N THR A 40 11.38 6.11 -13.66
CA THR A 40 10.09 6.63 -14.12
C THR A 40 9.38 5.57 -14.98
N PRO A 41 8.07 5.33 -14.76
CA PRO A 41 7.34 4.31 -15.52
C PRO A 41 7.08 4.72 -16.97
N ALA A 42 7.17 6.01 -17.28
CA ALA A 42 6.92 6.58 -18.60
C ALA A 42 8.22 6.85 -19.38
N LEU A 43 8.14 7.67 -20.42
CA LEU A 43 9.30 8.15 -21.19
C LEU A 43 10.36 8.79 -20.28
N PRO A 44 11.61 8.92 -20.74
CA PRO A 44 12.64 9.68 -20.04
C PRO A 44 12.10 11.04 -19.59
N GLU A 45 12.30 11.35 -18.31
CA GLU A 45 11.84 12.60 -17.73
C GLU A 45 13.04 13.46 -17.29
N PHE A 46 12.83 14.77 -17.25
CA PHE A 46 13.84 15.67 -16.70
C PHE A 46 14.07 15.41 -15.21
N CYS A 47 15.31 15.65 -14.77
CA CYS A 47 15.66 15.51 -13.36
C CYS A 47 14.76 16.39 -12.49
N GLY A 48 14.31 15.84 -11.37
CA GLY A 48 13.55 16.58 -10.37
C GLY A 48 14.42 17.44 -9.48
N SER A 49 13.77 18.31 -8.72
CA SER A 49 14.43 19.20 -7.76
C SER A 49 15.18 18.48 -6.65
N ASN A 50 14.86 17.19 -6.41
CA ASN A 50 15.49 16.32 -5.41
C ASN A 50 16.44 15.26 -6.00
N CYS A 51 16.92 15.43 -7.24
CA CYS A 51 17.97 14.58 -7.82
C CYS A 51 19.37 15.01 -7.36
N VAL A 52 20.24 14.02 -7.06
CA VAL A 52 21.63 14.23 -6.61
C VAL A 52 22.49 14.80 -7.73
N ALA A 53 22.53 14.11 -8.87
CA ALA A 53 23.34 14.49 -10.00
C ALA A 53 22.53 15.46 -10.86
N ARG A 54 22.98 16.71 -10.91
CA ARG A 54 22.48 17.73 -11.83
C ARG A 54 23.61 18.05 -12.79
N PRO A 55 23.80 17.25 -13.86
CA PRO A 55 24.86 17.53 -14.81
C PRO A 55 24.67 18.94 -15.36
N SER A 56 25.75 19.71 -15.45
CA SER A 56 25.71 21.05 -16.02
C SER A 56 25.13 20.99 -17.43
N GLY A 57 23.98 21.63 -17.67
CA GLY A 57 23.30 21.64 -18.96
C GLY A 57 22.06 20.75 -19.08
N VAL A 58 21.75 19.91 -18.06
CA VAL A 58 20.49 19.14 -18.05
C VAL A 58 19.36 20.03 -17.53
N ARG A 59 18.22 20.02 -18.23
CA ARG A 59 17.02 20.73 -17.80
C ARG A 59 16.51 20.10 -16.50
N ILE A 60 16.24 20.95 -15.51
CA ILE A 60 15.64 20.54 -14.24
C ILE A 60 14.17 20.89 -14.30
N ASP A 61 13.33 19.91 -13.98
CA ASP A 61 11.94 20.15 -13.62
C ASP A 61 11.89 20.45 -12.11
N HIS A 62 11.20 21.51 -11.73
CA HIS A 62 11.06 21.89 -10.32
C HIS A 62 10.23 20.88 -9.52
N SER A 63 9.46 20.01 -10.19
CA SER A 63 8.69 18.95 -9.54
C SER A 63 9.59 17.85 -8.98
N PRO A 64 9.53 17.57 -7.66
CA PRO A 64 10.31 16.49 -7.07
C PRO A 64 9.71 15.12 -7.40
N PHE A 65 10.57 14.11 -7.47
CA PHE A 65 10.15 12.72 -7.57
C PHE A 65 9.74 12.16 -6.22
N ILE A 66 8.74 11.25 -6.20
CA ILE A 66 8.40 10.48 -5.01
C ILE A 66 9.43 9.38 -4.83
N CYS A 67 9.95 9.22 -3.61
CA CYS A 67 10.68 8.03 -3.21
C CYS A 67 9.74 7.09 -2.45
N PRO A 68 9.27 5.97 -3.05
CA PRO A 68 8.38 5.04 -2.38
C PRO A 68 8.85 4.56 -1.01
N ILE A 69 10.15 4.33 -0.80
CA ILE A 69 10.69 3.90 0.51
C ILE A 69 10.56 5.00 1.57
N CYS A 70 10.92 6.24 1.23
CA CYS A 70 10.84 7.36 2.17
C CYS A 70 9.39 7.77 2.43
N ASP A 71 8.55 7.72 1.39
CA ASP A 71 7.14 8.05 1.50
C ASP A 71 6.37 6.97 2.25
N GLU A 72 6.69 5.67 2.09
CA GLU A 72 6.08 4.60 2.88
C GLU A 72 6.27 4.85 4.38
N LYS A 73 7.47 5.25 4.83
CA LYS A 73 7.72 5.59 6.24
C LYS A 73 6.83 6.75 6.71
N THR A 74 6.64 7.74 5.86
CA THR A 74 5.81 8.91 6.13
C THR A 74 4.32 8.56 6.17
N ILE A 75 3.84 7.82 5.17
CA ILE A 75 2.47 7.31 5.07
C ILE A 75 2.17 6.38 6.23
N ARG A 76 3.06 5.44 6.56
CA ARG A 76 2.90 4.52 7.69
C ARG A 76 2.78 5.28 9.00
N SER A 77 3.58 6.32 9.20
CA SER A 77 3.49 7.18 10.39
C SER A 77 2.14 7.91 10.46
N LYS A 78 1.66 8.45 9.33
CA LYS A 78 0.32 9.08 9.25
C LYS A 78 -0.81 8.09 9.51
N ILE A 79 -0.73 6.87 8.96
CA ILE A 79 -1.71 5.81 9.20
C ILE A 79 -1.73 5.43 10.67
N ILE A 80 -0.57 5.25 11.31
CA ILE A 80 -0.49 4.92 12.74
C ILE A 80 -1.14 6.03 13.58
N HIS A 81 -0.80 7.29 13.31
CA HIS A 81 -1.37 8.42 14.03
C HIS A 81 -2.89 8.53 13.85
N GLU A 82 -3.39 8.31 12.63
CA GLU A 82 -4.83 8.32 12.35
C GLU A 82 -5.56 7.15 13.02
N LEU A 83 -4.92 5.97 13.09
CA LEU A 83 -5.46 4.82 13.81
C LEU A 83 -5.51 5.06 15.31
N GLN A 84 -4.47 5.68 15.90
CA GLN A 84 -4.47 6.07 17.31
C GLN A 84 -5.64 7.01 17.62
N ARG A 85 -5.87 8.02 16.76
CA ARG A 85 -7.01 8.93 16.89
C ARG A 85 -8.36 8.23 16.81
N MET A 86 -8.49 7.19 16.00
CA MET A 86 -9.73 6.40 15.90
C MET A 86 -9.95 5.50 17.13
N THR A 87 -8.90 4.89 17.67
CA THR A 87 -9.01 4.03 18.86
C THR A 87 -9.44 4.78 20.12
N GLU A 88 -9.20 6.09 20.18
CA GLU A 88 -9.66 6.93 21.29
C GLU A 88 -11.17 7.25 21.23
N ASN A 89 -11.83 7.02 20.08
CA ASN A 89 -13.20 7.49 19.83
C ASN A 89 -14.23 6.38 19.58
N ASP A 90 -13.82 5.14 19.29
CA ASP A 90 -14.74 4.04 18.94
C ASP A 90 -14.50 2.78 19.82
N ASP A 91 -15.47 2.45 20.67
CA ASP A 91 -15.48 1.26 21.55
C ASP A 91 -15.85 -0.06 20.84
N HIS A 92 -16.10 -0.07 19.52
CA HIS A 92 -16.68 -1.24 18.85
C HIS A 92 -15.94 -1.67 17.56
N THR A 93 -15.15 -2.73 17.73
CA THR A 93 -15.23 -4.02 17.01
C THR A 93 -15.60 -4.00 15.52
N GLY A 94 -14.66 -4.39 14.65
CA GLY A 94 -14.98 -5.17 13.44
C GLY A 94 -14.50 -4.64 12.09
N SER A 95 -14.12 -3.36 11.96
CA SER A 95 -13.83 -2.74 10.66
C SER A 95 -12.33 -2.52 10.38
N SER A 96 -11.49 -3.53 10.65
CA SER A 96 -10.05 -3.30 10.87
C SER A 96 -9.18 -3.14 9.61
N TRP A 97 -9.52 -3.70 8.44
CA TRP A 97 -8.59 -3.75 7.30
C TRP A 97 -8.96 -2.81 6.15
N TRP A 98 -10.22 -2.83 5.68
CA TRP A 98 -10.66 -1.98 4.56
C TRP A 98 -10.50 -0.49 4.87
N LYS A 99 -10.74 -0.07 6.11
CA LYS A 99 -10.60 1.32 6.55
C LYS A 99 -9.14 1.77 6.55
N LYS A 100 -8.22 0.90 7.00
CA LYS A 100 -6.76 1.12 6.89
C LYS A 100 -6.31 1.24 5.44
N HIS A 101 -6.78 0.33 4.59
CA HIS A 101 -6.48 0.35 3.17
C HIS A 101 -7.01 1.61 2.49
N GLN A 102 -8.22 2.05 2.83
CA GLN A 102 -8.81 3.28 2.30
C GLN A 102 -8.04 4.53 2.73
N ILE A 103 -7.66 4.65 4.01
CA ILE A 103 -6.84 5.76 4.51
C ILE A 103 -5.47 5.77 3.82
N ALA A 104 -4.84 4.62 3.64
CA ALA A 104 -3.58 4.51 2.92
C ALA A 104 -3.73 4.98 1.46
N LYS A 105 -4.76 4.47 0.77
CA LYS A 105 -5.04 4.82 -0.63
C LYS A 105 -5.34 6.31 -0.80
N GLU A 106 -6.16 6.90 0.07
CA GLU A 106 -6.46 8.33 0.03
C GLU A 106 -5.22 9.18 0.28
N ASN A 107 -4.34 8.79 1.21
CA ASN A 107 -3.08 9.49 1.45
C ASN A 107 -2.15 9.43 0.23
N VAL A 108 -1.98 8.26 -0.39
CA VAL A 108 -1.18 8.10 -1.61
C VAL A 108 -1.76 8.96 -2.74
N MET A 109 -3.07 8.87 -2.98
CA MET A 109 -3.74 9.64 -4.02
C MET A 109 -3.67 11.15 -3.78
N ASN A 110 -3.77 11.61 -2.53
CA ASN A 110 -3.63 13.01 -2.19
C ASN A 110 -2.20 13.51 -2.41
N CYS A 111 -1.19 12.70 -2.08
CA CYS A 111 0.20 13.02 -2.40
C CYS A 111 0.37 13.16 -3.92
N LEU A 112 -0.13 12.20 -4.71
CA LEU A 112 -0.08 12.26 -6.17
C LEU A 112 -0.82 13.46 -6.77
N ARG A 113 -1.97 13.86 -6.21
CA ARG A 113 -2.83 14.92 -6.79
C ARG A 113 -2.42 16.34 -6.43
N HIS A 114 -1.92 16.56 -5.21
CA HIS A 114 -1.81 17.93 -4.68
C HIS A 114 -0.38 18.47 -4.62
N SER A 115 0.63 17.61 -4.68
CA SER A 115 2.02 18.01 -4.49
C SER A 115 2.76 18.28 -5.81
N GLY A 116 2.13 17.99 -6.96
CA GLY A 116 2.82 17.98 -8.26
C GLY A 116 3.97 16.97 -8.31
N GLN A 117 4.02 16.02 -7.37
CA GLN A 117 5.05 15.00 -7.32
C GLN A 117 4.84 13.95 -8.40
N ARG A 118 5.96 13.42 -8.89
CA ARG A 118 5.97 12.47 -10.00
C ARG A 118 6.06 11.04 -9.47
N PRO A 119 5.20 10.12 -9.95
CA PRO A 119 5.21 8.72 -9.52
C PRO A 119 6.46 8.02 -10.06
N CYS A 120 7.07 7.19 -9.22
CA CYS A 120 8.29 6.47 -9.57
C CYS A 120 8.31 5.07 -8.96
N GLU A 121 9.02 4.18 -9.62
CA GLU A 121 9.34 2.84 -9.10
C GLU A 121 10.70 2.88 -8.42
N ILE A 122 10.85 2.13 -7.31
CA ILE A 122 12.15 1.97 -6.67
C ILE A 122 12.95 0.91 -7.41
N VAL A 123 14.22 1.22 -7.66
CA VAL A 123 15.14 0.31 -8.31
C VAL A 123 16.36 0.10 -7.43
N GLU A 124 16.84 -1.14 -7.40
CA GLU A 124 18.05 -1.48 -6.67
C GLU A 124 19.26 -0.69 -7.19
N GLN A 125 20.07 -0.16 -6.28
CA GLN A 125 21.32 0.46 -6.67
C GLN A 125 22.38 -0.61 -6.86
N LEU A 126 22.68 -0.91 -8.12
CA LEU A 126 23.84 -1.73 -8.47
C LEU A 126 25.13 -0.89 -8.43
N ASP A 127 26.23 -1.53 -7.99
CA ASP A 127 27.56 -0.93 -7.91
C ASP A 127 28.01 -0.34 -9.25
N ASP A 128 27.71 -1.06 -10.34
CA ASP A 128 27.91 -0.58 -11.69
C ASP A 128 26.57 -0.13 -12.30
N PRO A 129 26.36 1.18 -12.56
CA PRO A 129 25.18 1.67 -13.26
C PRO A 129 24.95 1.03 -14.64
N LYS A 130 26.00 0.50 -15.30
CA LYS A 130 25.85 -0.23 -16.56
C LYS A 130 25.05 -1.51 -16.39
N LEU A 131 25.11 -2.13 -15.21
CA LEU A 131 24.36 -3.34 -14.92
C LEU A 131 22.85 -3.08 -14.82
N GLN A 132 22.45 -1.82 -14.61
CA GLN A 132 21.05 -1.41 -14.54
C GLN A 132 20.30 -1.66 -15.87
N PHE A 133 21.01 -1.49 -16.99
CA PHE A 133 20.51 -1.81 -18.33
C PHE A 133 20.02 -3.25 -18.43
N PHE A 134 20.74 -4.17 -17.79
CA PHE A 134 20.45 -5.60 -17.88
C PHE A 134 19.29 -6.01 -16.98
N GLN A 135 18.95 -5.26 -15.92
CA GLN A 135 17.75 -5.56 -15.11
C GLN A 135 16.46 -5.37 -15.91
N ASP A 136 16.40 -4.36 -16.77
CA ASP A 136 15.24 -4.14 -17.65
C ASP A 136 15.12 -5.20 -18.74
N ILE A 137 16.25 -5.71 -19.23
CA ILE A 137 16.29 -6.77 -20.25
C ILE A 137 15.99 -8.14 -19.64
N ALA A 138 16.60 -8.45 -18.49
CA ALA A 138 16.39 -9.70 -17.78
C ALA A 138 15.03 -9.77 -17.07
N GLY A 139 14.43 -8.60 -16.76
CA GLY A 139 13.08 -8.47 -16.22
C GLY A 139 11.97 -8.48 -17.27
N ALA A 140 12.32 -8.42 -18.57
CA ALA A 140 11.40 -8.70 -19.66
C ALA A 140 11.18 -10.22 -19.78
N GLU A 141 10.54 -10.77 -18.74
CA GLU A 141 10.39 -12.20 -18.46
C GLU A 141 11.70 -13.00 -18.62
N PRO A 142 12.31 -13.50 -17.52
CA PRO A 142 12.96 -14.79 -17.70
C PRO A 142 11.87 -15.68 -18.30
N LEU A 143 12.08 -16.24 -19.50
CA LEU A 143 11.39 -17.44 -19.96
C LEU A 143 11.74 -18.53 -18.97
N VAL A 144 11.17 -18.43 -17.78
CA VAL A 144 11.04 -19.50 -16.86
C VAL A 144 9.97 -20.36 -17.51
N GLU A 145 10.41 -21.24 -18.40
CA GLU A 145 9.76 -22.52 -18.57
C GLU A 145 9.85 -23.27 -17.22
N THR A 146 9.20 -22.77 -16.16
CA THR A 146 8.90 -23.58 -14.98
C THR A 146 7.72 -24.44 -15.34
N ARG A 147 8.01 -25.44 -16.18
CA ARG A 147 7.16 -26.61 -16.34
C ARG A 147 7.06 -27.43 -15.05
N GLU A 148 7.80 -27.04 -13.99
CA GLU A 148 7.83 -27.69 -12.68
C GLU A 148 7.08 -26.94 -11.56
N CYS A 149 6.47 -25.76 -11.79
CA CYS A 149 5.73 -25.02 -10.74
C CYS A 149 4.22 -24.83 -10.99
N GLN A 150 3.64 -25.32 -12.10
CA GLN A 150 2.18 -25.27 -12.30
C GLN A 150 1.41 -26.10 -11.27
N GLY A 151 1.99 -27.19 -10.76
CA GLY A 151 1.38 -27.97 -9.67
C GLY A 151 1.21 -27.18 -8.36
N THR A 152 2.04 -26.16 -8.11
CA THR A 152 2.00 -25.46 -6.81
C THR A 152 0.91 -24.40 -6.71
N LEU A 153 0.53 -23.77 -7.83
CA LEU A 153 -0.50 -22.73 -7.84
C LEU A 153 -1.90 -23.34 -7.82
N GLU A 154 -2.16 -24.37 -8.64
CA GLU A 154 -3.44 -25.08 -8.63
C GLU A 154 -3.67 -25.79 -7.29
N ASP A 155 -2.63 -26.40 -6.71
CA ASP A 155 -2.70 -26.96 -5.36
C ASP A 155 -2.95 -25.89 -4.29
N ALA A 156 -2.33 -24.71 -4.42
CA ALA A 156 -2.56 -23.61 -3.48
C ALA A 156 -3.99 -23.05 -3.59
N MET A 157 -4.51 -22.91 -4.81
CA MET A 157 -5.89 -22.50 -5.05
C MET A 157 -6.88 -23.54 -4.53
N SER A 158 -6.63 -24.83 -4.77
CA SER A 158 -7.45 -25.93 -4.23
C SER A 158 -7.45 -25.95 -2.70
N ARG A 159 -6.32 -25.70 -2.04
CA ARG A 159 -6.25 -25.60 -0.56
C ARG A 159 -7.05 -24.43 -0.02
N LEU A 160 -7.08 -23.30 -0.74
CA LEU A 160 -7.86 -22.13 -0.34
C LEU A 160 -9.37 -22.39 -0.49
N ASP A 161 -9.79 -23.07 -1.56
CA ASP A 161 -11.19 -23.47 -1.74
C ASP A 161 -11.64 -24.46 -0.66
N ASP A 162 -10.79 -25.44 -0.31
CA ASP A 162 -11.05 -26.35 0.81
C ASP A 162 -11.17 -25.61 2.16
N GLN A 163 -10.31 -24.62 2.39
CA GLN A 163 -10.36 -23.81 3.62
C GLN A 163 -11.63 -22.96 3.67
N LYS A 164 -12.05 -22.39 2.54
CA LYS A 164 -13.30 -21.65 2.42
C LYS A 164 -14.50 -22.53 2.72
N ASN A 165 -14.57 -23.72 2.12
CA ASN A 165 -15.67 -24.66 2.34
C ASN A 165 -15.77 -25.10 3.81
N ARG A 166 -14.63 -25.29 4.50
CA ARG A 166 -14.61 -25.60 5.94
C ARG A 166 -15.16 -24.45 6.80
N VAL A 167 -14.86 -23.20 6.44
CA VAL A 167 -15.37 -22.03 7.17
C VAL A 167 -16.87 -21.87 6.93
N GLU A 168 -17.34 -22.02 5.69
CA GLU A 168 -18.77 -21.95 5.38
C GLU A 168 -19.58 -23.02 6.14
N GLU A 169 -19.05 -24.24 6.27
CA GLU A 169 -19.71 -25.29 7.05
C GLU A 169 -19.73 -24.99 8.56
N GLN A 170 -18.64 -24.43 9.11
CA GLN A 170 -18.62 -24.01 10.53
C GLN A 170 -19.66 -22.92 10.83
N VAL A 171 -19.85 -21.97 9.92
CA VAL A 171 -20.88 -20.92 10.03
C VAL A 171 -22.27 -21.54 9.99
N ARG A 172 -22.53 -22.47 9.05
CA ARG A 172 -23.82 -23.16 8.96
C ARG A 172 -24.16 -23.96 10.24
N VAL A 173 -23.17 -24.60 10.86
CA VAL A 173 -23.39 -25.34 12.12
C VAL A 173 -23.69 -24.39 13.27
N ALA A 174 -23.01 -23.24 13.34
CA ALA A 174 -23.26 -22.24 14.38
C ALA A 174 -24.71 -21.70 14.32
N ASP A 175 -25.21 -21.39 13.12
CA ASP A 175 -26.58 -20.91 12.92
C ASP A 175 -27.65 -21.93 13.36
N GLN A 176 -27.36 -23.23 13.36
CA GLN A 176 -28.30 -24.26 13.83
C GLN A 176 -28.32 -24.43 15.35
N THR A 177 -27.33 -23.89 16.08
CA THR A 177 -27.24 -24.04 17.54
C THR A 177 -27.96 -22.95 18.33
N ASP A 178 -28.36 -21.85 17.67
CA ASP A 178 -29.08 -20.75 18.34
C ASP A 178 -30.58 -21.03 18.56
N ASP A 179 -31.18 -22.01 17.86
CA ASP A 179 -32.61 -22.34 18.01
C ASP A 179 -32.92 -23.27 19.21
N PHE A 180 -31.91 -23.70 19.99
CA PHE A 180 -32.09 -24.70 21.05
C PHE A 180 -32.02 -24.15 22.49
N GLN A 181 -31.95 -22.83 22.70
CA GLN A 181 -31.83 -22.24 24.05
C GLN A 181 -33.12 -21.71 24.69
N ASP A 182 -34.29 -21.81 24.04
CA ASP A 182 -35.53 -21.22 24.57
C ASP A 182 -36.39 -22.15 25.45
N ASN A 183 -35.88 -23.31 25.88
CA ASN A 183 -36.74 -24.32 26.50
C ASN A 183 -36.30 -24.86 27.86
N ASP A 184 -35.65 -24.06 28.72
CA ASP A 184 -35.50 -24.44 30.13
C ASP A 184 -35.23 -23.28 31.11
N THR A 185 -36.12 -22.29 31.18
CA THR A 185 -36.13 -21.38 32.34
C THR A 185 -37.56 -21.04 32.75
N ARG A 186 -38.29 -22.06 33.21
CA ARG A 186 -39.57 -21.86 33.91
C ARG A 186 -39.66 -22.71 35.18
N LEU A 187 -38.72 -22.57 36.11
CA LEU A 187 -38.95 -22.97 37.50
C LEU A 187 -38.27 -22.02 38.50
N SER A 188 -39.03 -21.75 39.58
CA SER A 188 -38.70 -21.04 40.82
C SER A 188 -38.38 -19.55 40.74
N GLY A 189 -39.44 -18.75 40.76
CA GLY A 189 -39.39 -17.46 41.43
C GLY A 189 -39.30 -17.66 42.93
N GLU A 190 -38.15 -17.32 43.51
CA GLU A 190 -38.08 -16.89 44.91
C GLU A 190 -37.53 -15.46 44.93
N GLN A 191 -38.37 -14.59 45.48
CA GLN A 191 -38.15 -13.17 45.63
C GLN A 191 -37.04 -12.92 46.66
N SER A 192 -36.00 -12.18 46.30
CA SER A 192 -35.12 -11.52 47.28
C SER A 192 -35.03 -10.02 46.97
N PRO A 193 -35.69 -9.16 47.76
CA PRO A 193 -35.58 -7.72 47.62
C PRO A 193 -34.43 -7.23 48.50
N LYS A 194 -33.28 -6.88 47.91
CA LYS A 194 -32.28 -5.95 48.48
C LYS A 194 -31.04 -5.83 47.57
N ALA A 195 -31.11 -4.95 46.58
CA ALA A 195 -29.93 -4.26 46.03
C ALA A 195 -30.33 -3.03 45.20
N GLN A 196 -31.25 -2.21 45.73
CA GLN A 196 -31.28 -0.80 45.39
C GLN A 196 -30.20 -0.10 46.22
N ALA A 197 -29.07 0.26 45.62
CA ALA A 197 -28.36 1.49 45.95
C ALA A 197 -27.14 1.69 45.03
N MET A 198 -26.95 2.94 44.59
CA MET A 198 -25.76 3.49 43.96
C MET A 198 -25.63 3.44 42.44
N ARG A 199 -26.66 3.88 41.72
CA ARG A 199 -26.44 4.71 40.52
C ARG A 199 -25.98 6.10 40.96
N LYS A 200 -24.66 6.31 41.05
CA LYS A 200 -24.08 7.66 41.24
C LYS A 200 -24.38 8.49 39.99
N LYS A 201 -25.20 9.53 40.17
CA LYS A 201 -25.47 10.57 39.17
C LYS A 201 -24.16 11.31 38.88
N ILE A 202 -23.65 11.22 37.65
CA ILE A 202 -22.60 12.10 37.15
C ILE A 202 -23.27 13.43 36.79
N PRO A 203 -22.90 14.57 37.41
CA PRO A 203 -23.49 15.86 37.10
C PRO A 203 -23.09 16.34 35.69
N ARG A 204 -24.09 16.69 34.89
CA ARG A 204 -24.02 17.07 33.47
C ARG A 204 -23.50 18.50 33.20
N SER A 205 -22.78 19.12 34.13
CA SER A 205 -22.43 20.56 34.07
C SER A 205 -21.02 20.89 33.55
N ALA A 206 -20.22 19.91 33.10
CA ALA A 206 -18.81 20.14 32.71
C ALA A 206 -18.55 20.30 31.20
N LEU A 207 -19.58 20.51 30.36
CA LEU A 207 -19.41 20.56 28.89
C LEU A 207 -19.79 21.91 28.26
N LYS A 208 -19.23 23.02 28.76
CA LYS A 208 -19.29 24.32 28.05
C LYS A 208 -18.09 25.19 28.37
N THR A 209 -16.99 24.97 27.67
CA THR A 209 -16.03 26.02 27.26
C THR A 209 -14.93 25.35 26.46
N PHE A 210 -14.94 25.51 25.13
CA PHE A 210 -13.76 25.66 24.27
C PHE A 210 -14.26 25.80 22.82
N LYS A 211 -14.71 27.01 22.49
CA LYS A 211 -14.93 27.42 21.10
C LYS A 211 -14.55 28.89 20.97
N LYS A 212 -13.25 29.16 20.91
CA LYS A 212 -12.68 30.42 20.43
C LYS A 212 -11.16 30.29 20.27
N ALA A 213 -10.71 30.06 19.04
CA ALA A 213 -9.47 30.59 18.47
C ALA A 213 -9.36 30.07 17.03
N GLY A 214 -9.15 30.96 16.06
CA GLY A 214 -8.88 30.55 14.67
C GLY A 214 -9.47 31.45 13.58
N GLN A 215 -9.65 32.74 13.83
CA GLN A 215 -9.63 33.76 12.77
C GLN A 215 -8.29 34.48 12.84
N ALA A 216 -7.61 34.57 11.69
CA ALA A 216 -6.54 35.48 11.29
C ALA A 216 -5.32 34.72 10.75
N SER A 217 -5.17 34.71 9.43
CA SER A 217 -3.95 35.15 8.75
C SER A 217 -4.29 35.45 7.29
N GLN A 218 -4.14 36.73 6.96
CA GLN A 218 -4.00 37.28 5.62
C GLN A 218 -2.65 36.89 5.04
#